data_AF-R9HW64-F1
#
_entry.id   AF-R9HW64-F1
#
_cell.length_a   1.000
_cell.length_b   1.000
_cell.length_c   1.000
_cell.angle_alpha   90.00
_cell.angle_beta   90.00
_cell.angle_gamma   90.00
#
_symmetry.space_group_name_H-M   'P 1'
#
loop_
_entity.id
_entity.type
_entity.pdbx_description
1 polymer ?
#
loop_
_entity_poly.entity_id
_entity_poly.type
_entity_poly.pdbx_seq_one_letter_code
_entity_poly.pdbx_strand_id
1 'polypeptide(L)'
;MKQFKFLMVAFSLLMGVSLTSCLNSESDPNSYGGGMVKVQSYMGYTSFKGEGGITITPTPASISVLEANGLKISELSDKVVNIAYRWDPTQVDIPKDSKDIKGVELYSIESLDNPVEIVEEKGVSANDSLAHSNNAAIISVGYDASGMKYEPQFFYDDYTIVVPMNYYINNKKHFLSLMYYPNEDNGPELTLYLAHNSNKDSESANSTSWNLTANTGGYYGLGLFYKAYDLRSVISRYKRETGFFENPPVVKIVANVNQYSMKLDDSQTEEKTYTVTKKEADK
;
A
#
# COMPACT_ATOMS: atom_id res chain seq x y z
N MET A 1 -0.71 -31.53 -0.98
CA MET A 1 0.65 -30.96 -1.14
C MET A 1 0.76 -29.84 -2.19
N LYS A 2 -0.27 -29.53 -3.00
CA LYS A 2 -0.27 -28.38 -3.94
C LYS A 2 -0.47 -27.01 -3.27
N GLN A 3 -1.11 -26.96 -2.09
CA GLN A 3 -1.40 -25.70 -1.38
C GLN A 3 -0.20 -25.13 -0.60
N PHE A 4 0.74 -25.97 -0.16
CA PHE A 4 1.85 -25.53 0.70
C PHE A 4 2.89 -24.69 -0.05
N LYS A 5 3.02 -24.88 -1.37
CA LYS A 5 4.00 -24.16 -2.21
C LYS A 5 3.46 -22.81 -2.72
N PHE A 6 2.15 -22.70 -2.90
CA PHE A 6 1.49 -21.44 -3.27
C PHE A 6 1.58 -20.39 -2.15
N LEU A 7 1.54 -20.86 -0.89
CA LEU A 7 1.65 -20.01 0.29
C LEU A 7 3.02 -19.29 0.40
N MET A 8 4.12 -19.94 0.00
CA MET A 8 5.47 -19.34 0.09
C MET A 8 5.70 -18.20 -0.91
N VAL A 9 5.11 -18.26 -2.10
CA VAL A 9 5.21 -17.19 -3.12
C VAL A 9 4.50 -15.94 -2.62
N ALA A 10 3.29 -16.09 -2.08
CA ALA A 10 2.51 -15.02 -1.47
C ALA A 10 3.25 -14.27 -0.35
N PHE A 11 4.00 -14.99 0.50
CA PHE A 11 4.74 -14.38 1.60
C PHE A 11 5.96 -13.57 1.16
N SER A 12 6.57 -13.89 0.01
CA SER A 12 7.70 -13.12 -0.53
C SER A 12 7.27 -11.82 -1.24
N LEU A 13 6.07 -11.79 -1.84
CA LEU A 13 5.49 -10.57 -2.43
C LEU A 13 5.13 -9.52 -1.36
N LEU A 14 4.83 -9.97 -0.15
CA LEU A 14 4.44 -9.09 0.96
C LEU A 14 5.59 -8.30 1.57
N MET A 15 6.85 -8.66 1.27
CA MET A 15 8.06 -8.01 1.79
C MET A 15 8.93 -7.36 0.70
N GLY A 16 8.44 -7.24 -0.55
CA GLY A 16 9.16 -6.56 -1.62
C GLY A 16 8.97 -7.22 -2.99
N VAL A 17 9.94 -7.01 -3.89
CA VAL A 17 9.96 -7.65 -5.20
C VAL A 17 10.46 -9.08 -5.07
N SER A 18 9.66 -10.06 -5.45
CA SER A 18 10.05 -11.47 -5.48
C SER A 18 10.25 -11.97 -6.90
N LEU A 19 11.19 -12.90 -7.06
CA LEU A 19 11.39 -13.70 -8.27
C LEU A 19 11.16 -15.16 -7.87
N THR A 20 10.20 -15.82 -8.50
CA THR A 20 9.94 -17.24 -8.29
C THR A 20 10.01 -17.97 -9.62
N SER A 21 11.04 -18.80 -9.75
CA SER A 21 11.15 -19.78 -10.81
C SER A 21 10.17 -20.93 -10.51
N CYS A 22 9.23 -21.16 -11.42
CA CYS A 22 8.40 -22.37 -11.51
C CYS A 22 7.22 -22.48 -10.52
N LEU A 23 6.07 -21.93 -10.89
CA LEU A 23 4.79 -22.58 -10.57
C LEU A 23 4.73 -23.88 -11.37
N ASN A 24 5.08 -25.02 -10.77
CA ASN A 24 5.03 -26.32 -11.46
C ASN A 24 3.61 -26.66 -11.93
N SER A 25 3.31 -26.34 -13.20
CA SER A 25 2.50 -27.17 -14.07
C SER A 25 3.38 -27.51 -15.27
N GLU A 26 3.36 -28.76 -15.74
CA GLU A 26 4.24 -29.26 -16.82
C GLU A 26 4.04 -28.55 -18.19
N SER A 27 3.27 -27.46 -18.22
CA SER A 27 2.84 -26.73 -19.42
C SER A 27 3.13 -25.22 -19.41
N ASP A 28 3.60 -24.64 -18.30
CA ASP A 28 3.89 -23.20 -18.24
C ASP A 28 5.41 -22.95 -18.24
N PRO A 29 5.98 -22.46 -19.35
CA PRO A 29 7.41 -22.21 -19.43
C PRO A 29 7.84 -20.95 -18.69
N ASN A 30 6.90 -20.12 -18.21
CA ASN A 30 7.24 -18.81 -17.67
C ASN A 30 7.74 -18.84 -16.22
N SER A 31 8.65 -17.94 -15.92
CA SER A 31 8.99 -17.52 -14.57
C SER A 31 8.19 -16.28 -14.18
N TYR A 32 8.02 -16.08 -12.87
CA TYR A 32 7.10 -15.08 -12.33
C TYR A 32 7.78 -14.19 -11.29
N GLY A 33 7.34 -12.95 -11.21
CA GLY A 33 7.74 -12.02 -10.17
C GLY A 33 6.69 -10.95 -9.93
N GLY A 34 6.88 -10.18 -8.88
CA GLY A 34 5.94 -9.13 -8.50
C GLY A 34 6.32 -8.48 -7.19
N GLY A 35 5.58 -7.44 -6.80
CA GLY A 35 5.79 -6.74 -5.55
C GLY A 35 5.31 -5.29 -5.59
N MET A 36 5.40 -4.64 -4.43
CA MET A 36 5.11 -3.21 -4.29
C MET A 36 6.23 -2.37 -4.89
N VAL A 37 5.87 -1.41 -5.73
CA VAL A 37 6.78 -0.54 -6.46
C VAL A 37 6.15 0.84 -6.68
N LYS A 38 6.94 1.88 -6.92
CA LYS A 38 6.45 3.19 -7.39
C LYS A 38 6.60 3.31 -8.89
N VAL A 39 5.57 3.82 -9.55
CA VAL A 39 5.57 4.01 -11.00
C VAL A 39 6.40 5.24 -11.35
N GLN A 40 7.31 5.07 -12.30
CA GLN A 40 8.02 6.15 -12.96
C GLN A 40 7.62 6.16 -14.43
N SER A 41 6.79 7.14 -14.80
CA SER A 41 6.41 7.38 -16.19
C SER A 41 7.06 8.68 -16.66
N TYR A 42 7.93 8.59 -17.66
CA TYR A 42 8.60 9.75 -18.24
C TYR A 42 8.67 9.63 -19.76
N MET A 43 8.13 10.64 -20.46
CA MET A 43 8.17 10.73 -21.93
C MET A 43 7.72 9.44 -22.67
N GLY A 44 6.69 8.76 -22.15
CA GLY A 44 6.17 7.52 -22.74
C GLY A 44 6.91 6.24 -22.35
N TYR A 45 7.99 6.33 -21.57
CA TYR A 45 8.67 5.19 -20.97
C TYR A 45 8.12 4.95 -19.56
N THR A 46 7.73 3.71 -19.28
CA THR A 46 7.27 3.28 -17.95
C THR A 46 8.31 2.35 -17.33
N SER A 47 8.72 2.67 -16.12
CA SER A 47 9.51 1.78 -15.25
C SER A 47 8.93 1.80 -13.84
N PHE A 48 9.32 0.82 -13.03
CA PHE A 48 8.88 0.72 -11.65
C PHE A 48 10.07 0.63 -10.71
N LYS A 49 10.01 1.35 -9.58
CA LYS A 49 11.06 1.34 -8.55
C LYS A 49 10.57 0.61 -7.32
N GLY A 50 11.25 -0.46 -6.96
CA GLY A 50 11.05 -1.17 -5.69
C GLY A 50 12.05 -0.73 -4.62
N GLU A 51 11.88 -1.28 -3.42
CA GLU A 51 12.88 -1.16 -2.35
C GLU A 51 14.23 -1.79 -2.75
N GLY A 52 15.30 -1.44 -2.04
CA GLY A 52 16.65 -1.98 -2.29
C GLY A 52 17.33 -1.53 -3.59
N GLY A 53 16.73 -0.55 -4.29
CA GLY A 53 17.22 -0.01 -5.57
C GLY A 53 16.78 -0.81 -6.79
N ILE A 54 15.80 -1.70 -6.64
CA ILE A 54 15.28 -2.53 -7.74
C ILE A 54 14.54 -1.65 -8.74
N THR A 55 14.83 -1.85 -10.03
CA THR A 55 14.15 -1.22 -11.15
C THR A 55 13.59 -2.29 -12.07
N ILE A 56 12.31 -2.18 -12.42
CA ILE A 56 11.63 -3.09 -13.34
C ILE A 56 11.20 -2.30 -14.57
N THR A 57 11.65 -2.73 -15.74
CA THR A 57 11.29 -2.14 -17.04
C THR A 57 10.56 -3.21 -17.87
N PRO A 58 9.22 -3.17 -17.91
CA PRO A 58 8.44 -4.13 -18.70
C PRO A 58 8.57 -3.86 -20.19
N THR A 59 8.13 -4.82 -21.00
CA THR A 59 8.05 -4.63 -22.44
C THR A 59 6.98 -3.60 -22.80
N PRO A 60 7.21 -2.72 -23.80
CA PRO A 60 6.20 -1.77 -24.26
C PRO A 60 4.89 -2.45 -24.69
N ALA A 61 4.97 -3.64 -25.28
CA ALA A 61 3.81 -4.41 -25.69
C ALA A 61 2.88 -4.75 -24.50
N SER A 62 3.45 -5.18 -23.37
CA SER A 62 2.66 -5.49 -22.17
C SER A 62 1.98 -4.25 -21.57
N ILE A 63 2.65 -3.10 -21.63
CA ILE A 63 2.07 -1.81 -21.25
C ILE A 63 0.89 -1.45 -22.15
N SER A 64 1.05 -1.56 -23.47
CA SER A 64 -0.03 -1.26 -24.43
C SER A 64 -1.25 -2.18 -24.25
N VAL A 65 -1.06 -3.45 -23.86
CA VAL A 65 -2.18 -4.36 -23.56
C VAL A 65 -2.96 -3.88 -22.34
N LEU A 66 -2.28 -3.46 -21.27
CA LEU A 66 -2.95 -2.92 -20.08
C LEU A 66 -3.68 -1.62 -20.39
N GLU A 67 -3.08 -0.74 -21.20
CA GLU A 67 -3.71 0.52 -21.61
C GLU A 67 -4.93 0.30 -22.51
N ALA A 68 -4.87 -0.67 -23.43
CA ALA A 68 -6.00 -1.07 -24.25
C ALA A 68 -7.16 -1.64 -23.39
N ASN A 69 -6.85 -2.22 -22.23
CA ASN A 69 -7.84 -2.69 -21.25
C ASN A 69 -8.35 -1.58 -20.31
N GLY A 70 -8.06 -0.31 -20.62
CA GLY A 70 -8.61 0.85 -19.91
C GLY A 70 -7.76 1.35 -18.74
N LEU A 71 -6.59 0.74 -18.47
CA LEU A 71 -5.65 1.30 -17.52
C LEU A 71 -5.01 2.57 -18.10
N LYS A 72 -4.89 3.63 -17.31
CA LYS A 72 -4.10 4.80 -17.69
C LYS A 72 -2.85 4.87 -16.82
N ILE A 73 -1.75 4.36 -17.33
CA ILE A 73 -0.49 4.33 -16.57
C ILE A 73 0.01 5.74 -16.24
N SER A 74 -0.26 6.71 -17.11
CA SER A 74 0.01 8.13 -16.85
C SER A 74 -0.67 8.64 -15.58
N GLU A 75 -1.89 8.18 -15.27
CA GLU A 75 -2.60 8.52 -14.03
C GLU A 75 -2.02 7.81 -12.79
N LEU A 76 -1.11 6.86 -12.99
CA LEU A 76 -0.38 6.16 -11.92
C LEU A 76 1.05 6.68 -11.72
N SER A 77 1.50 7.70 -12.47
CA SER A 77 2.84 8.26 -12.25
C SER A 77 3.01 8.70 -10.79
N ASP A 78 4.17 8.37 -10.21
CA ASP A 78 4.49 8.62 -8.80
C ASP A 78 3.59 7.90 -7.77
N LYS A 79 2.73 6.99 -8.19
CA LYS A 79 1.91 6.16 -7.30
C LYS A 79 2.61 4.86 -6.93
N VAL A 80 2.37 4.38 -5.72
CA VAL A 80 2.72 3.03 -5.28
C VAL A 80 1.67 2.05 -5.79
N VAL A 81 2.15 1.02 -6.47
CA VAL A 81 1.35 -0.05 -7.05
C VAL A 81 1.90 -1.40 -6.63
N ASN A 82 1.05 -2.40 -6.55
CA ASN A 82 1.46 -3.79 -6.58
C ASN A 82 1.45 -4.27 -8.02
N ILE A 83 2.53 -4.90 -8.48
CA ILE A 83 2.61 -5.45 -9.84
C ILE A 83 2.85 -6.95 -9.84
N ALA A 84 2.42 -7.60 -10.91
CA ALA A 84 2.84 -8.95 -11.26
C ALA A 84 3.28 -9.03 -12.72
N TYR A 85 4.39 -9.70 -12.94
CA TYR A 85 5.00 -9.86 -14.26
C TYR A 85 5.53 -11.27 -14.45
N ARG A 86 5.75 -11.65 -15.72
CA ARG A 86 6.30 -12.93 -16.13
C ARG A 86 7.36 -12.77 -17.21
N TRP A 87 8.18 -13.79 -17.40
CA TRP A 87 9.11 -13.88 -18.52
C TRP A 87 9.42 -15.33 -18.90
N ASP A 88 9.81 -15.55 -20.14
CA ASP A 88 10.37 -16.83 -20.59
C ASP A 88 11.86 -16.87 -20.19
N PRO A 89 12.28 -17.76 -19.26
CA PRO A 89 13.65 -17.84 -18.81
C PRO A 89 14.62 -18.33 -19.91
N THR A 90 14.13 -18.86 -21.03
CA THR A 90 14.95 -19.20 -22.20
C THR A 90 15.29 -17.99 -23.07
N GLN A 91 14.50 -16.92 -22.96
CA GLN A 91 14.67 -15.67 -23.72
C GLN A 91 15.25 -14.54 -22.88
N VAL A 92 14.93 -14.52 -21.58
CA VAL A 92 15.35 -13.48 -20.65
C VAL A 92 15.95 -14.15 -19.40
N ASP A 93 17.26 -14.01 -19.22
CA ASP A 93 17.95 -14.47 -18.02
C ASP A 93 17.96 -13.35 -16.96
N ILE A 94 17.36 -13.61 -15.80
CA ILE A 94 17.25 -12.66 -14.70
C ILE A 94 17.90 -13.29 -13.47
N PRO A 95 19.11 -12.84 -13.08
CA PRO A 95 19.75 -13.29 -11.85
C PRO A 95 18.88 -13.01 -10.63
N LYS A 96 18.95 -13.91 -9.65
CA LYS A 96 18.12 -13.85 -8.42
C LYS A 96 18.30 -12.54 -7.63
N ASP A 97 19.48 -11.95 -7.70
CA ASP A 97 19.89 -10.72 -7.02
C ASP A 97 19.90 -9.49 -7.94
N SER A 98 19.32 -9.60 -9.15
CA SER A 98 19.27 -8.48 -10.08
C SER A 98 18.48 -7.31 -9.51
N LYS A 99 19.10 -6.12 -9.55
CA LYS A 99 18.44 -4.85 -9.27
C LYS A 99 17.88 -4.19 -10.53
N ASP A 100 18.14 -4.74 -11.71
CA ASP A 100 17.68 -4.21 -13.00
C ASP A 100 16.99 -5.33 -13.79
N ILE A 101 15.66 -5.35 -13.71
CA ILE A 101 14.79 -6.38 -14.26
C ILE A 101 14.18 -5.82 -15.54
N LYS A 102 14.51 -6.40 -16.69
CA LYS A 102 14.13 -5.89 -18.02
C LYS A 102 13.52 -6.99 -18.88
N GLY A 103 12.71 -6.59 -19.86
CA GLY A 103 12.16 -7.52 -20.85
C GLY A 103 11.04 -8.42 -20.32
N VAL A 104 10.49 -8.09 -19.15
CA VAL A 104 9.38 -8.83 -18.55
C VAL A 104 8.03 -8.37 -19.10
N GLU A 105 7.04 -9.25 -19.12
CA GLU A 105 5.66 -8.94 -19.47
C GLU A 105 4.87 -8.60 -18.21
N LEU A 106 4.43 -7.35 -18.08
CA LEU A 106 3.54 -6.92 -17.00
C LEU A 106 2.11 -7.34 -17.34
N TYR A 107 1.43 -8.06 -16.44
CA TYR A 107 0.06 -8.53 -16.69
C TYR A 107 -0.92 -8.21 -15.56
N SER A 108 -0.44 -7.72 -14.41
CA SER A 108 -1.30 -7.22 -13.33
C SER A 108 -0.67 -5.99 -12.68
N ILE A 109 -1.52 -5.04 -12.33
CA ILE A 109 -1.16 -3.81 -11.63
C ILE A 109 -2.34 -3.34 -10.79
N GLU A 110 -2.09 -3.05 -9.52
CA GLU A 110 -3.09 -2.59 -8.56
C GLU A 110 -2.54 -1.35 -7.83
N SER A 111 -3.26 -0.23 -7.87
CA SER A 111 -2.90 0.97 -7.11
C SER A 111 -3.10 0.74 -5.62
N LEU A 112 -2.09 1.07 -4.82
CA LEU A 112 -2.15 1.07 -3.36
C LEU A 112 -2.36 2.48 -2.80
N ASP A 113 -2.24 3.53 -3.62
CA ASP A 113 -2.44 4.91 -3.20
C ASP A 113 -3.82 5.21 -2.64
N ASN A 114 -3.79 5.97 -1.55
CA ASN A 114 -4.93 6.52 -0.87
C ASN A 114 -4.69 8.00 -0.58
N PRO A 115 -5.77 8.79 -0.46
CA PRO A 115 -5.64 10.23 -0.30
C PRO A 115 -5.08 10.61 1.07
N VAL A 116 -4.33 11.71 1.05
CA VAL A 116 -3.90 12.44 2.24
C VAL A 116 -4.40 13.87 2.10
N GLU A 117 -5.13 14.37 3.09
CA GLU A 117 -5.74 15.70 3.03
C GLU A 117 -5.23 16.60 4.15
N ILE A 118 -5.15 17.89 3.86
CA ILE A 118 -4.84 18.94 4.85
C ILE A 118 -6.18 19.59 5.20
N VAL A 119 -6.59 19.48 6.46
CA VAL A 119 -7.86 19.99 6.96
C VAL A 119 -7.55 21.10 7.97
N GLU A 120 -7.91 22.34 7.63
CA GLU A 120 -7.55 23.49 8.47
C GLU A 120 -8.24 23.43 9.85
N GLU A 121 -9.47 22.94 9.96
CA GLU A 121 -10.19 22.85 11.24
C GLU A 121 -10.97 21.55 11.38
N LYS A 122 -10.74 20.84 12.50
CA LYS A 122 -11.44 19.61 12.87
C LYS A 122 -12.92 19.88 13.17
N GLY A 123 -13.81 19.06 12.63
CA GLY A 123 -15.26 19.15 12.83
C GLY A 123 -15.98 20.23 12.02
N VAL A 124 -15.29 21.00 11.18
CA VAL A 124 -15.93 22.01 10.33
C VAL A 124 -16.42 21.37 9.03
N SER A 125 -17.73 21.12 8.98
CA SER A 125 -18.43 20.31 7.98
C SER A 125 -18.20 20.67 6.50
N ALA A 126 -17.74 21.88 6.19
CA ALA A 126 -17.50 22.30 4.81
C ALA A 126 -16.17 21.78 4.23
N ASN A 127 -15.16 21.55 5.08
CA ASN A 127 -13.80 21.16 4.67
C ASN A 127 -13.25 19.94 5.43
N ASP A 128 -13.93 19.50 6.49
CA ASP A 128 -13.56 18.29 7.22
C ASP A 128 -14.21 17.06 6.58
N SER A 129 -13.50 16.50 5.61
CA SER A 129 -13.84 15.21 5.00
C SER A 129 -13.80 14.08 6.03
N LEU A 130 -13.09 14.21 7.16
CA LEU A 130 -13.03 13.24 8.25
C LEU A 130 -14.42 13.05 8.90
N ALA A 131 -15.20 14.11 9.08
CA ALA A 131 -16.57 14.01 9.61
C ALA A 131 -17.57 13.29 8.68
N HIS A 132 -17.36 13.36 7.36
CA HIS A 132 -18.24 12.72 6.37
C HIS A 132 -17.75 11.32 5.93
N SER A 133 -16.45 11.08 6.05
CA SER A 133 -15.82 9.82 5.64
C SER A 133 -15.56 8.88 6.81
N ASN A 134 -15.29 9.35 8.03
CA ASN A 134 -15.01 8.47 9.15
C ASN A 134 -16.29 7.96 9.81
N ASN A 135 -16.76 6.80 9.34
CA ASN A 135 -17.98 6.17 9.82
C ASN A 135 -17.79 4.73 10.32
N ALA A 136 -16.54 4.25 10.34
CA ALA A 136 -16.24 2.90 10.78
C ALA A 136 -14.89 2.81 11.50
N ALA A 137 -14.83 1.97 12.54
CA ALA A 137 -13.58 1.53 13.13
C ALA A 137 -12.85 0.55 12.20
N ILE A 138 -11.52 0.50 12.29
CA ILE A 138 -10.71 -0.59 11.73
C ILE A 138 -10.43 -1.64 12.81
N ILE A 139 -9.94 -2.82 12.43
CA ILE A 139 -9.49 -3.84 13.39
C ILE A 139 -8.11 -3.45 13.95
N SER A 140 -7.17 -3.11 13.07
CA SER A 140 -5.80 -2.73 13.46
C SER A 140 -5.05 -2.02 12.35
N VAL A 141 -4.14 -1.13 12.73
CA VAL A 141 -2.98 -0.77 11.89
C VAL A 141 -1.87 -1.76 12.18
N GLY A 142 -1.29 -2.33 11.12
CA GLY A 142 -0.45 -3.52 11.21
C GLY A 142 -1.24 -4.79 11.49
N TYR A 143 -0.57 -5.93 11.36
CA TYR A 143 -1.17 -7.24 11.63
C TYR A 143 -0.11 -8.30 11.88
N ASP A 144 -0.39 -9.22 12.78
CA ASP A 144 0.50 -10.35 13.07
C ASP A 144 -0.16 -11.63 12.56
N ALA A 145 0.45 -12.28 11.58
CA ALA A 145 -0.08 -13.50 10.98
C ALA A 145 1.00 -14.57 10.82
N SER A 146 0.79 -15.74 11.42
CA SER A 146 1.64 -16.92 11.21
C SER A 146 3.15 -16.66 11.44
N GLY A 147 3.48 -15.85 12.45
CA GLY A 147 4.85 -15.50 12.79
C GLY A 147 5.49 -14.39 11.94
N MET A 148 4.74 -13.79 11.02
CA MET A 148 5.13 -12.59 10.30
C MET A 148 4.42 -11.37 10.85
N LYS A 149 5.19 -10.29 10.99
CA LYS A 149 4.76 -9.00 11.49
C LYS A 149 4.63 -8.04 10.31
N TYR A 150 3.43 -7.53 10.09
CA TYR A 150 3.16 -6.50 9.09
C TYR A 150 3.04 -5.17 9.80
N GLU A 151 4.01 -4.29 9.58
CA GLU A 151 4.06 -2.99 10.25
C GLU A 151 4.03 -1.84 9.24
N PRO A 152 3.46 -0.69 9.62
CA PRO A 152 3.62 0.53 8.85
C PRO A 152 5.10 0.86 8.68
N GLN A 153 5.48 1.31 7.50
CA GLN A 153 6.84 1.75 7.24
C GLN A 153 6.86 2.89 6.22
N PHE A 154 7.91 3.69 6.27
CA PHE A 154 8.32 4.41 5.07
C PHE A 154 8.64 3.38 3.99
N PHE A 155 8.23 3.67 2.75
CA PHE A 155 8.56 2.86 1.59
C PHE A 155 10.02 3.13 1.20
N TYR A 156 10.36 3.16 -0.08
CA TYR A 156 11.76 3.44 -0.47
C TYR A 156 12.17 4.92 -0.36
N ASP A 157 11.23 5.86 -0.17
CA ASP A 157 11.52 7.30 -0.08
C ASP A 157 10.99 7.93 1.22
N ASP A 158 11.45 9.16 1.49
CA ASP A 158 11.17 9.91 2.72
C ASP A 158 9.80 10.60 2.76
N TYR A 159 8.96 10.32 1.78
CA TYR A 159 7.67 10.98 1.61
C TYR A 159 6.51 10.00 1.51
N THR A 160 6.79 8.71 1.28
CA THR A 160 5.76 7.72 1.03
C THR A 160 5.74 6.73 2.18
N ILE A 161 4.59 6.60 2.84
CA ILE A 161 4.38 5.53 3.83
C ILE A 161 3.48 4.45 3.23
N VAL A 162 3.76 3.20 3.57
CA VAL A 162 2.92 2.04 3.29
C VAL A 162 2.44 1.47 4.61
N VAL A 163 1.12 1.38 4.75
CA VAL A 163 0.44 1.08 5.99
C VAL A 163 -0.46 -0.15 5.77
N PRO A 164 -0.13 -1.30 6.38
CA PRO A 164 -1.07 -2.41 6.46
C PRO A 164 -2.22 -2.03 7.39
N MET A 165 -3.46 -2.14 6.91
CA MET A 165 -4.67 -1.82 7.66
C MET A 165 -5.62 -3.01 7.58
N ASN A 166 -5.89 -3.63 8.73
CA ASN A 166 -6.89 -4.68 8.81
C ASN A 166 -8.25 -4.09 9.19
N TYR A 167 -9.29 -4.37 8.41
CA TYR A 167 -10.66 -3.95 8.67
C TYR A 167 -11.64 -4.99 8.12
N TYR A 168 -12.86 -4.99 8.65
CA TYR A 168 -13.96 -5.81 8.13
C TYR A 168 -14.44 -5.29 6.78
N ILE A 169 -14.70 -6.19 5.84
CA ILE A 169 -15.21 -5.84 4.51
C ILE A 169 -16.06 -6.99 4.00
N ASN A 170 -17.18 -6.70 3.36
CA ASN A 170 -18.04 -7.72 2.76
C ASN A 170 -18.08 -7.55 1.24
N ASN A 171 -18.77 -6.54 0.73
CA ASN A 171 -19.06 -6.44 -0.70
C ASN A 171 -18.78 -5.05 -1.29
N LYS A 172 -18.43 -4.06 -0.46
CA LYS A 172 -18.19 -2.70 -0.95
C LYS A 172 -16.77 -2.27 -0.66
N LYS A 173 -16.22 -1.52 -1.60
CA LYS A 173 -14.92 -0.89 -1.40
C LYS A 173 -15.02 0.18 -0.32
N HIS A 174 -14.12 0.11 0.65
CA HIS A 174 -13.94 1.14 1.67
C HIS A 174 -12.93 2.20 1.19
N PHE A 175 -13.00 3.38 1.80
CA PHE A 175 -12.05 4.47 1.57
C PHE A 175 -11.33 4.78 2.88
N LEU A 176 -9.99 4.76 2.85
CA LEU A 176 -9.15 4.96 4.03
C LEU A 176 -8.19 6.12 3.75
N SER A 177 -8.51 7.30 4.27
CA SER A 177 -7.76 8.53 4.04
C SER A 177 -6.97 8.93 5.28
N LEU A 178 -5.82 9.58 5.11
CA LEU A 178 -5.11 10.22 6.23
C LEU A 178 -5.32 11.73 6.21
N MET A 179 -5.59 12.30 7.37
CA MET A 179 -5.84 13.73 7.51
C MET A 179 -4.78 14.38 8.38
N TYR A 180 -4.28 15.52 7.92
CA TYR A 180 -3.38 16.38 8.67
C TYR A 180 -4.13 17.63 9.14
N TYR A 181 -3.98 17.96 10.43
CA TYR A 181 -4.52 19.17 11.03
C TYR A 181 -3.38 20.13 11.40
N PRO A 182 -3.10 21.11 10.52
CA PRO A 182 -2.19 22.23 10.77
C PRO A 182 -2.25 22.90 12.14
N ASN A 183 -3.48 23.15 12.62
CA ASN A 183 -3.73 23.96 13.81
C ASN A 183 -3.58 23.17 15.12
N GLU A 184 -3.41 21.84 15.05
CA GLU A 184 -3.06 21.05 16.22
C GLU A 184 -1.55 21.17 16.50
N ASP A 185 -1.17 21.08 17.78
CA ASP A 185 0.22 21.17 18.22
C ASP A 185 1.01 19.97 17.69
N ASN A 186 1.65 20.17 16.54
CA ASN A 186 2.54 19.20 15.93
C ASN A 186 3.96 19.53 16.38
N GLY A 187 4.49 18.73 17.31
CA GLY A 187 5.88 18.79 17.73
C GLY A 187 6.85 18.30 16.63
N PRO A 188 7.99 17.68 16.99
CA PRO A 188 8.95 17.15 16.01
C PRO A 188 8.44 15.92 15.23
N GLU A 189 7.22 15.46 15.52
CA GLU A 189 6.58 14.29 14.92
C GLU A 189 5.33 14.74 14.16
N LEU A 190 5.10 14.16 12.99
CA LEU A 190 3.93 14.48 12.17
C LEU A 190 2.75 13.59 12.59
N THR A 191 1.65 14.17 13.07
CA THR A 191 0.46 13.40 13.44
C THR A 191 -0.57 13.44 12.32
N LEU A 192 -1.06 12.26 11.92
CA LEU A 192 -2.10 12.04 10.92
C LEU A 192 -3.24 11.25 11.54
N TYR A 193 -4.48 11.57 11.15
CA TYR A 193 -5.68 10.89 11.63
C TYR A 193 -6.29 10.07 10.52
N LEU A 194 -6.59 8.80 10.79
CA LEU A 194 -7.25 7.91 9.86
C LEU A 194 -8.75 8.22 9.79
N ALA A 195 -9.22 8.48 8.59
CA ALA A 195 -10.64 8.52 8.25
C ALA A 195 -11.01 7.22 7.53
N HIS A 196 -11.93 6.44 8.10
CA HIS A 196 -12.38 5.19 7.50
C HIS A 196 -13.84 5.24 7.10
N ASN A 197 -14.07 5.24 5.79
CA ASN A 197 -15.39 5.19 5.17
C ASN A 197 -15.70 3.78 4.71
N SER A 198 -16.57 3.10 5.44
CA SER A 198 -17.10 1.79 5.06
C SER A 198 -17.94 1.81 3.78
N ASN A 199 -18.28 2.97 3.24
CA ASN A 199 -19.16 3.09 2.07
C ASN A 199 -20.51 2.36 2.28
N LYS A 200 -21.01 2.38 3.52
CA LYS A 200 -22.21 1.65 3.95
C LYS A 200 -22.10 0.14 3.66
N ASP A 201 -20.89 -0.42 3.76
CA ASP A 201 -20.73 -1.88 3.75
C ASP A 201 -21.28 -2.46 5.05
N SER A 202 -21.58 -3.75 5.01
CA SER A 202 -21.99 -4.51 6.19
C SER A 202 -20.77 -5.14 6.84
N GLU A 203 -20.75 -5.15 8.17
CA GLU A 203 -19.79 -5.94 8.93
C GLU A 203 -19.96 -7.44 8.63
N SER A 204 -18.85 -8.15 8.44
CA SER A 204 -18.80 -9.60 8.26
C SER A 204 -17.65 -10.17 9.09
N ALA A 205 -17.98 -10.88 10.16
CA ALA A 205 -16.97 -11.48 11.06
C ALA A 205 -16.00 -12.44 10.35
N ASN A 206 -16.38 -12.95 9.17
CA ASN A 206 -15.59 -13.91 8.40
C ASN A 206 -14.82 -13.29 7.23
N SER A 207 -14.90 -11.98 7.03
CA SER A 207 -14.28 -11.31 5.89
C SER A 207 -13.60 -10.02 6.33
N THR A 208 -12.27 -10.09 6.39
CA THR A 208 -11.40 -8.94 6.64
C THR A 208 -10.54 -8.68 5.42
N SER A 209 -10.08 -7.43 5.28
CA SER A 209 -9.10 -7.05 4.27
C SER A 209 -7.88 -7.97 4.25
N TRP A 210 -7.37 -8.41 5.42
CA TRP A 210 -6.31 -9.39 5.51
C TRP A 210 -6.73 -10.75 4.97
N ASN A 211 -7.86 -11.31 5.43
CA ASN A 211 -8.30 -12.64 5.00
C ASN A 211 -8.49 -12.71 3.48
N LEU A 212 -9.07 -11.68 2.88
CA LEU A 212 -9.24 -11.61 1.42
C LEU A 212 -7.89 -11.55 0.70
N THR A 213 -6.95 -10.73 1.19
CA THR A 213 -5.59 -10.63 0.64
C THR A 213 -4.82 -11.95 0.76
N ALA A 214 -4.93 -12.62 1.90
CA ALA A 214 -4.26 -13.89 2.16
C ALA A 214 -4.83 -15.02 1.27
N ASN A 215 -6.15 -15.04 1.07
CA ASN A 215 -6.84 -16.06 0.27
C ASN A 215 -6.48 -16.00 -1.23
N THR A 216 -6.09 -14.83 -1.74
CA THR A 216 -5.61 -14.67 -3.13
C THR A 216 -4.11 -14.88 -3.26
N GLY A 217 -3.41 -15.23 -2.17
CA GLY A 217 -1.96 -15.32 -2.15
C GLY A 217 -1.27 -13.98 -2.43
N GLY A 218 -1.89 -12.85 -2.08
CA GLY A 218 -1.35 -11.51 -2.32
C GLY A 218 -1.31 -11.10 -3.80
N TYR A 219 -1.79 -11.95 -4.71
CA TYR A 219 -1.77 -11.68 -6.16
C TYR A 219 -2.80 -10.63 -6.59
N TYR A 220 -3.92 -10.62 -5.87
CA TYR A 220 -5.05 -9.73 -6.11
C TYR A 220 -5.59 -9.22 -4.77
N GLY A 221 -5.88 -7.93 -4.68
CA GLY A 221 -6.44 -7.36 -3.45
C GLY A 221 -5.38 -7.04 -2.41
N LEU A 222 -4.10 -6.93 -2.80
CA LEU A 222 -3.07 -6.38 -1.92
C LEU A 222 -3.46 -4.95 -1.49
N GLY A 223 -4.15 -4.22 -2.38
CA GLY A 223 -4.76 -2.92 -2.11
C GLY A 223 -5.95 -2.95 -1.16
N LEU A 224 -6.44 -4.11 -0.72
CA LEU A 224 -7.39 -4.21 0.39
C LEU A 224 -6.66 -4.09 1.73
N PHE A 225 -5.50 -4.72 1.90
CA PHE A 225 -4.78 -4.70 3.16
C PHE A 225 -3.74 -3.57 3.23
N TYR A 226 -2.94 -3.34 2.19
CA TYR A 226 -1.96 -2.27 2.16
C TYR A 226 -2.55 -0.97 1.63
N LYS A 227 -2.13 0.15 2.23
CA LYS A 227 -2.47 1.52 1.84
C LYS A 227 -1.20 2.34 1.73
N ALA A 228 -0.97 2.96 0.59
CA ALA A 228 0.14 3.87 0.39
C ALA A 228 -0.35 5.32 0.45
N TYR A 229 0.46 6.20 1.03
CA TYR A 229 0.14 7.60 1.22
C TYR A 229 1.36 8.47 0.83
N ASP A 230 1.19 9.35 -0.16
CA ASP A 230 2.16 10.39 -0.49
C ASP A 230 1.99 11.58 0.46
N LEU A 231 2.99 11.79 1.31
CA LEU A 231 3.02 12.84 2.34
C LEU A 231 3.71 14.12 1.85
N ARG A 232 4.15 14.25 0.59
CA ARG A 232 4.89 15.43 0.10
C ARG A 232 4.19 16.75 0.41
N SER A 233 2.88 16.84 0.14
CA SER A 233 2.09 18.05 0.37
C SER A 233 1.97 18.37 1.87
N VAL A 234 1.70 17.35 2.69
CA VAL A 234 1.58 17.46 4.14
C VAL A 234 2.91 17.83 4.79
N ILE A 235 4.00 17.13 4.47
CA ILE A 235 5.34 17.44 4.97
C ILE A 235 5.72 18.87 4.59
N SER A 236 5.41 19.30 3.36
CA SER A 236 5.64 20.69 2.93
C SER A 236 4.82 21.69 3.75
N ARG A 237 3.60 21.36 4.18
CA ARG A 237 2.79 22.19 5.07
C ARG A 237 3.36 22.21 6.48
N TYR A 238 3.60 21.03 7.06
CA TYR A 238 4.19 20.83 8.38
C TYR A 238 5.47 21.67 8.59
N LYS A 239 6.40 21.63 7.63
CA LYS A 239 7.65 22.41 7.70
C LYS A 239 7.41 23.92 7.76
N ARG A 240 6.39 24.43 7.05
CA ARG A 240 6.06 25.87 7.08
C ARG A 240 5.52 26.31 8.44
N GLU A 241 4.81 25.43 9.14
CA GLU A 241 4.11 25.77 10.39
C GLU A 241 4.98 25.62 11.61
N THR A 242 5.79 24.57 11.62
CA THR A 242 6.70 24.26 12.73
C THR A 242 8.05 24.96 12.61
N GLY A 243 8.43 25.41 11.41
CA GLY A 243 9.75 25.96 11.11
C GLY A 243 10.86 24.90 10.99
N PHE A 244 10.53 23.60 10.99
CA PHE A 244 11.50 22.55 10.74
C PHE A 244 11.94 22.50 9.27
N PHE A 245 13.24 22.27 9.05
CA PHE A 245 13.82 22.14 7.70
C PHE A 245 13.86 20.68 7.21
N GLU A 246 14.02 19.74 8.13
CA GLU A 246 14.10 18.31 7.84
C GLU A 246 12.71 17.66 7.77
N ASN A 247 12.60 16.56 7.04
CA ASN A 247 11.38 15.75 7.07
C ASN A 247 11.17 15.18 8.49
N PRO A 248 9.92 15.03 8.96
CA PRO A 248 9.65 14.45 10.27
C PRO A 248 10.22 13.02 10.34
N PRO A 249 11.06 12.69 11.34
CA PRO A 249 11.66 11.36 11.46
C PRO A 249 10.63 10.29 11.86
N VAL A 250 9.49 10.74 12.39
CA VAL A 250 8.40 9.94 12.91
C VAL A 250 7.07 10.48 12.39
N VAL A 251 6.24 9.59 11.87
CA VAL A 251 4.83 9.85 11.55
C VAL A 251 3.97 9.05 12.52
N LYS A 252 3.02 9.71 13.18
CA LYS A 252 1.99 9.09 14.01
C LYS A 252 0.71 8.93 13.20
N ILE A 253 0.09 7.75 13.29
CA ILE A 253 -1.23 7.47 12.73
C ILE A 253 -2.18 7.23 13.90
N VAL A 254 -3.14 8.13 14.06
CA VAL A 254 -4.21 8.02 15.04
C VAL A 254 -5.43 7.38 14.37
N ALA A 255 -5.94 6.28 14.92
CA ALA A 255 -7.04 5.53 14.34
C ALA A 255 -8.03 5.05 15.41
N ASN A 256 -9.31 5.01 15.04
CA ASN A 256 -10.35 4.34 15.83
C ASN A 256 -10.32 2.85 15.53
N VAL A 257 -10.09 2.04 16.56
CA VAL A 257 -9.93 0.60 16.43
C VAL A 257 -10.94 -0.17 17.26
N ASN A 258 -11.45 -1.26 16.70
CA ASN A 258 -12.30 -2.21 17.39
C ASN A 258 -12.20 -3.57 16.69
N GLN A 259 -11.81 -4.60 17.45
CA GLN A 259 -11.60 -5.95 16.93
C GLN A 259 -12.89 -6.79 16.85
N TYR A 260 -14.02 -6.24 17.30
CA TYR A 260 -15.30 -6.95 17.41
C TYR A 260 -16.44 -6.25 16.67
N SER A 261 -16.27 -4.99 16.27
CA SER A 261 -17.26 -4.28 15.46
C SER A 261 -16.64 -3.18 14.62
N MET A 262 -17.33 -2.78 13.54
CA MET A 262 -17.01 -1.57 12.78
C MET A 262 -17.61 -0.29 13.40
N LYS A 263 -18.45 -0.39 14.41
CA LYS A 263 -19.21 0.75 14.94
C LYS A 263 -18.34 1.69 15.76
N LEU A 264 -18.39 2.99 15.46
CA LEU A 264 -17.64 4.01 16.20
C LEU A 264 -18.20 4.28 17.61
N ASP A 265 -19.51 4.08 17.80
CA ASP A 265 -20.21 4.29 19.08
C ASP A 265 -20.24 3.05 19.99
N ASP A 266 -19.59 1.96 19.57
CA ASP A 266 -19.42 0.77 20.39
C ASP A 266 -18.48 1.04 21.57
N SER A 267 -18.80 0.50 22.75
CA SER A 267 -18.04 0.76 23.97
C SER A 267 -16.62 0.18 23.96
N GLN A 268 -16.30 -0.71 23.02
CA GLN A 268 -14.97 -1.28 22.83
C GLN A 268 -14.16 -0.56 21.75
N THR A 269 -14.74 0.44 21.09
CA THR A 269 -14.00 1.27 20.15
C THR A 269 -13.11 2.22 20.91
N GLU A 270 -11.81 2.16 20.61
CA GLU A 270 -10.79 2.98 21.25
C GLU A 270 -9.93 3.69 20.20
N GLU A 271 -9.44 4.87 20.54
CA GLU A 271 -8.46 5.58 19.73
C GLU A 271 -7.06 5.04 20.05
N LYS A 272 -6.32 4.61 19.01
CA LYS A 272 -4.92 4.18 19.13
C LYS A 272 -4.01 5.00 18.24
N THR A 273 -2.81 5.25 18.75
CA THR A 273 -1.72 5.87 18.00
C THR A 273 -0.68 4.84 17.61
N TYR A 274 -0.36 4.79 16.33
CA TYR A 274 0.65 3.93 15.72
C TYR A 274 1.82 4.79 15.25
N THR A 275 3.04 4.29 15.36
CA THR A 275 4.26 5.04 15.02
C THR A 275 4.90 4.44 13.78
N VAL A 276 5.24 5.31 12.83
CA VAL A 276 6.01 4.98 11.63
C VAL A 276 7.33 5.72 11.72
N THR A 277 8.42 4.98 11.93
CA THR A 277 9.76 5.56 12.06
C THR A 277 10.51 5.38 10.76
N LYS A 278 11.20 6.42 10.31
CA LYS A 278 12.12 6.31 9.18
C LYS A 278 13.24 5.33 9.55
N LYS A 279 13.42 4.29 8.74
CA LYS A 279 14.57 3.38 8.87
C LYS A 279 15.83 4.18 8.52
N GLU A 280 16.90 3.98 9.28
CA GLU A 280 18.21 4.48 8.85
C GLU A 280 18.54 3.82 7.51
N ALA A 281 19.02 4.61 6.54
CA ALA A 281 19.48 4.03 5.29
C ALA A 281 20.64 3.09 5.59
N ASP A 282 20.51 1.82 5.24
CA ASP A 282 21.63 0.87 5.28
C ASP A 282 22.78 1.48 4.45
N LYS A 283 23.86 1.86 5.13
CA LYS A 283 25.06 2.45 4.53
C LYS A 283 25.88 1.43 3.75
#